data_AF-A0A1G6XEF6-F1
#
_entry.id   AF-A0A1G6XEF6-F1
#
_cell.length_a   1.000
_cell.length_b   1.000
_cell.length_c   1.000
_cell.angle_alpha   90.00
_cell.angle_beta   90.00
_cell.angle_gamma   90.00
#
_symmetry.space_group_name_H-M   'P 1'
#
loop_
_entity.id
_entity.type
_entity.pdbx_description
1 polymer ?
#
loop_
_entity_poly.entity_id
_entity_poly.type
_entity_poly.pdbx_seq_one_letter_code
_entity_poly.pdbx_strand_id
1 'polypeptide(L)'
;MEVGAGKTTLAFEDWFVLRLSRTEDGESSGGAKGIVGGHSIVFHQGPVEFELAHGASYTVTHPQKGIRHFKCMLDGHFPMISFYRPGTSLRFPWITMARVFVADELRSLTRLA
;
A
#
# COMPACT_ATOMS: atom_id res chain seq x y z
N MET A 1 -9.28 -32.14 -6.08
CA MET A 1 -8.37 -31.54 -5.08
C MET A 1 -8.37 -30.05 -5.36
N GLU A 2 -9.24 -29.31 -4.69
CA GLU A 2 -9.43 -27.88 -4.92
C GLU A 2 -8.32 -27.14 -4.17
N VAL A 3 -7.35 -26.60 -4.91
CA VAL A 3 -6.34 -25.70 -4.34
C VAL A 3 -7.11 -24.45 -3.94
N GLY A 4 -7.46 -24.34 -2.66
CA GLY A 4 -8.06 -23.14 -2.10
C GLY A 4 -7.15 -21.97 -2.40
N ALA A 5 -7.48 -21.20 -3.44
CA ALA A 5 -6.81 -19.94 -3.73
C ALA A 5 -6.91 -19.14 -2.44
N GLY A 6 -5.76 -18.80 -1.83
CA GLY A 6 -5.65 -18.11 -0.54
C GLY A 6 -6.28 -16.72 -0.53
N LYS A 7 -7.57 -16.65 -0.83
CA LYS A 7 -8.47 -15.52 -0.70
C LYS A 7 -8.99 -15.60 0.72
N THR A 8 -8.46 -14.76 1.59
CA THR A 8 -9.06 -14.50 2.90
C THR A 8 -10.36 -13.71 2.68
N THR A 9 -11.45 -14.43 2.41
CA THR A 9 -12.80 -13.89 2.13
C THR A 9 -13.51 -13.33 3.37
N LEU A 10 -12.79 -12.91 4.42
CA LEU A 10 -13.38 -12.56 5.71
C LEU A 10 -13.77 -11.08 5.86
N ALA A 11 -13.93 -10.33 4.76
CA ALA A 11 -14.09 -8.87 4.79
C ALA A 11 -12.96 -8.12 5.54
N PHE A 12 -11.89 -8.83 5.92
CA PHE A 12 -10.73 -8.30 6.63
C PHE A 12 -10.08 -7.19 5.82
N GLU A 13 -9.96 -7.38 4.51
CA GLU A 13 -9.36 -6.41 3.60
C GLU A 13 -10.09 -5.06 3.62
N ASP A 14 -11.43 -5.10 3.52
CA ASP A 14 -12.27 -3.90 3.53
C ASP A 14 -12.29 -3.27 4.92
N TRP A 15 -12.42 -4.08 5.98
CA TRP A 15 -12.31 -3.63 7.36
C TRP A 15 -10.96 -2.99 7.66
N PHE A 16 -9.86 -3.56 7.19
CA PHE A 16 -8.51 -3.10 7.45
C PHE A 16 -8.26 -1.75 6.78
N VAL A 17 -8.63 -1.62 5.51
CA VAL A 17 -8.58 -0.34 4.80
C VAL A 17 -9.44 0.70 5.52
N LEU A 18 -10.68 0.36 5.86
CA LEU A 18 -11.60 1.26 6.57
C LEU A 18 -11.05 1.66 7.96
N ARG A 19 -10.44 0.73 8.69
CA ARG A 19 -9.88 0.97 10.02
C ARG A 19 -8.71 1.94 9.96
N LEU A 20 -7.80 1.76 9.01
CA LEU A 20 -6.64 2.63 8.81
C LEU A 20 -7.03 3.99 8.24
N SER A 21 -8.10 4.07 7.46
CA SER A 21 -8.64 5.37 7.05
C SER A 21 -9.32 6.11 8.23
N ARG A 22 -9.94 5.40 9.17
CA ARG A 22 -10.62 6.01 10.34
C ARG A 22 -9.68 6.51 11.43
N THR A 23 -8.46 5.97 11.54
CA THR A 23 -7.48 6.45 12.52
C THR A 23 -7.01 7.88 12.23
N GLU A 24 -7.26 8.40 11.02
CA GLU A 24 -7.02 9.81 10.68
C GLU A 24 -8.17 10.75 11.18
N ASP A 25 -9.36 10.21 11.44
CA ASP A 25 -10.55 11.00 11.81
C ASP A 25 -10.71 11.20 13.33
N GLY A 26 -9.86 10.59 14.16
CA GLY A 26 -10.19 10.33 15.56
C GLY A 26 -9.07 10.40 16.57
N GLU A 27 -8.21 11.42 16.50
CA GLU A 27 -7.43 11.96 17.64
C GLU A 27 -6.86 13.34 17.27
N SER A 28 -7.75 14.33 17.09
CA SER A 28 -7.39 15.74 16.99
C SER A 28 -8.16 16.53 18.04
N SER A 29 -7.63 16.57 19.26
CA SER A 29 -7.97 17.62 20.22
C SER A 29 -7.22 18.89 19.80
N GLY A 30 -7.81 19.62 18.85
CA GLY A 30 -7.26 20.88 18.37
C GLY A 30 -7.82 21.20 16.99
N GLY A 31 -8.78 22.13 16.94
CA GLY A 31 -9.56 22.40 15.74
C GLY A 31 -8.70 22.77 14.54
N ALA A 32 -8.72 21.92 13.52
CA ALA A 32 -8.41 22.28 12.15
C ALA A 32 -9.46 21.63 11.24
N LYS A 33 -10.24 22.50 10.62
CA LYS A 33 -11.30 22.20 9.67
C LYS A 33 -10.72 21.47 8.45
N GLY A 34 -11.06 20.18 8.32
CA GLY A 34 -11.06 19.38 7.10
C GLY A 34 -9.93 19.62 6.09
N ILE A 35 -8.87 18.83 6.19
CA ILE A 35 -8.10 18.41 5.01
C ILE A 35 -8.15 16.89 5.02
N VAL A 36 -8.89 16.30 4.08
CA VAL A 36 -8.72 14.89 3.67
C VAL A 36 -7.38 14.84 2.93
N GLY A 37 -6.29 14.92 3.67
CA GLY A 37 -4.93 15.14 3.18
C GLY A 37 -4.06 13.98 3.61
N GLY A 38 -4.05 12.93 2.80
CA GLY A 38 -3.28 11.72 3.03
C GLY A 38 -1.82 12.03 3.29
N HIS A 39 -1.35 11.65 4.47
CA HIS A 39 0.05 11.78 4.86
C HIS A 39 0.93 10.86 4.00
N SER A 40 2.15 11.28 3.74
CA SER A 40 3.17 10.51 3.04
C SER A 40 4.44 10.42 3.86
N ILE A 41 5.20 9.36 3.62
CA ILE A 41 6.45 9.08 4.32
C ILE A 41 7.53 8.77 3.29
N VAL A 42 8.69 9.37 3.47
CA VAL A 42 9.90 9.09 2.71
C VAL A 42 10.62 7.91 3.35
N PHE A 43 10.90 6.90 2.55
CA PHE A 43 11.60 5.68 2.93
C PHE A 43 12.96 5.61 2.23
N HIS A 44 13.92 4.97 2.90
CA HIS A 44 15.24 4.71 2.35
C HIS A 44 15.50 3.20 2.30
N GLN A 45 15.93 2.72 1.15
CA GLN A 45 16.40 1.35 0.97
C GLN A 45 17.77 1.36 0.29
N GLY A 46 18.83 1.27 1.10
CA GLY A 46 20.20 1.45 0.63
C GLY A 46 20.36 2.86 0.03
N PRO A 47 20.79 3.00 -1.24
CA PRO A 47 20.95 4.30 -1.87
C PRO A 47 19.65 4.88 -2.47
N VAL A 48 18.53 4.14 -2.42
CA VAL A 48 17.27 4.57 -3.04
C VAL A 48 16.37 5.23 -2.00
N GLU A 49 15.96 6.45 -2.29
CA GLU A 49 14.93 7.20 -1.57
C GLU A 49 13.62 7.16 -2.37
N PHE A 50 12.50 6.93 -1.69
CA PHE A 50 11.18 6.90 -2.33
C PHE A 50 10.08 7.28 -1.34
N GLU A 51 8.97 7.81 -1.86
CA GLU A 51 7.85 8.30 -1.05
C GLU A 51 6.61 7.41 -1.25
N LEU A 52 5.97 7.02 -0.15
CA LEU A 52 4.68 6.35 -0.17
C LEU A 52 3.63 7.19 0.57
N ALA A 53 2.48 7.37 -0.03
CA ALA A 53 1.33 8.08 0.52
C ALA A 53 0.27 7.11 1.01
N HIS A 54 -0.32 7.41 2.16
CA HIS A 54 -1.43 6.65 2.73
C HIS A 54 -2.59 6.56 1.73
N GLY A 55 -3.11 5.35 1.51
CA GLY A 55 -4.24 5.09 0.62
C GLY A 55 -3.91 5.11 -0.88
N ALA A 56 -2.71 5.53 -1.29
CA ALA A 56 -2.35 5.67 -2.69
C ALA A 56 -2.06 4.32 -3.36
N SER A 57 -2.27 4.29 -4.69
CA SER A 57 -1.94 3.15 -5.54
C SER A 57 -0.72 3.46 -6.40
N TYR A 58 0.06 2.44 -6.71
CA TYR A 58 1.36 2.58 -7.36
C TYR A 58 1.61 1.46 -8.36
N THR A 59 2.55 1.72 -9.28
CA THR A 59 3.16 0.73 -10.15
C THR A 59 4.67 0.66 -9.94
N VAL A 60 5.21 -0.54 -10.10
CA VAL A 60 6.65 -0.81 -10.22
C VAL A 60 6.86 -1.85 -11.31
N THR A 61 8.03 -1.83 -11.96
CA THR A 61 8.43 -2.81 -12.96
C THR A 61 9.40 -3.81 -12.34
N HIS A 62 8.95 -5.06 -12.21
CA HIS A 62 9.81 -6.17 -11.77
C HIS A 62 10.56 -6.76 -12.98
N PRO A 63 11.89 -6.98 -12.90
CA PRO A 63 12.68 -7.48 -14.03
C PRO A 63 12.14 -8.78 -14.66
N GLN A 64 11.70 -9.73 -13.83
CA GLN A 64 11.16 -11.01 -14.29
C GLN A 64 9.62 -11.09 -14.38
N LYS A 65 8.89 -10.24 -13.64
CA LYS A 65 7.42 -10.36 -13.48
C LYS A 65 6.65 -9.26 -14.22
N GLY A 66 7.35 -8.30 -14.84
CA GLY A 66 6.76 -7.16 -15.51
C GLY A 66 6.15 -6.15 -14.53
N ILE A 67 5.18 -5.38 -15.00
CA ILE A 67 4.53 -4.32 -14.22
C ILE A 67 3.67 -4.93 -13.10
N ARG A 68 3.89 -4.50 -11.87
CA ARG A 68 3.12 -4.87 -10.69
C ARG A 68 2.41 -3.64 -10.15
N HIS A 69 1.16 -3.84 -9.73
CA HIS A 69 0.33 -2.79 -9.14
C HIS A 69 0.11 -3.10 -7.67
N PHE A 70 0.19 -2.08 -6.82
CA PHE A 70 -0.07 -2.25 -5.40
C PHE A 70 -0.73 -1.03 -4.78
N LYS A 71 -1.48 -1.26 -3.70
CA LYS A 71 -2.00 -0.22 -2.81
C LYS A 71 -1.12 -0.13 -1.57
N CYS A 72 -0.86 1.08 -1.13
CA CYS A 72 -0.18 1.37 0.13
C CYS A 72 -1.18 1.89 1.16
N MET A 73 -1.10 1.39 2.39
CA MET A 73 -1.69 1.98 3.57
C MET A 73 -0.57 2.20 4.59
N LEU A 74 -0.57 3.33 5.27
CA LEU A 74 0.39 3.62 6.33
C LEU A 74 -0.28 3.38 7.69
N ASP A 75 0.39 2.63 8.56
CA ASP A 75 0.06 2.51 9.99
C ASP A 75 1.18 3.16 10.78
N GLY A 76 1.01 4.45 11.11
CA GLY A 76 2.11 5.29 11.57
C GLY A 76 3.24 5.34 10.54
N HIS A 77 4.43 4.86 10.91
CA HIS A 77 5.61 4.81 10.03
C HIS A 77 5.79 3.48 9.29
N PHE A 78 4.84 2.56 9.41
CA PHE A 78 4.92 1.24 8.80
C PHE A 78 4.09 1.15 7.52
N PRO A 79 4.72 0.91 6.35
CA PRO A 79 4.00 0.77 5.10
C PRO A 79 3.44 -0.64 4.95
N MET A 80 2.12 -0.74 4.92
CA MET A 80 1.37 -1.94 4.55
C MET A 80 1.13 -1.94 3.04
N ILE A 81 1.52 -3.02 2.36
CA ILE A 81 1.45 -3.12 0.90
C ILE A 81 0.56 -4.31 0.51
N SER A 82 -0.36 -4.10 -0.42
CA SER A 82 -1.15 -5.16 -1.04
C SER A 82 -1.07 -5.06 -2.55
N PHE A 83 -0.54 -6.10 -3.20
CA PHE A 83 -0.52 -6.20 -4.66
C PHE A 83 -1.90 -6.56 -5.20
N TYR A 84 -2.19 -6.15 -6.44
CA TYR A 84 -3.41 -6.53 -7.13
C TYR A 84 -3.18 -6.64 -8.64
N ARG A 85 -4.13 -7.27 -9.35
CA ARG A 85 -4.15 -7.31 -10.82
C ARG A 85 -5.22 -6.35 -11.35
N PRO A 86 -4.85 -5.29 -12.10
CA PRO A 86 -5.82 -4.37 -12.69
C PRO A 86 -6.86 -5.09 -13.54
N GLY A 87 -8.09 -4.59 -13.53
CA GLY A 87 -9.20 -5.18 -14.28
C GLY A 87 -9.70 -6.52 -13.72
N THR A 88 -9.20 -6.98 -12.58
CA THR A 88 -9.67 -8.20 -11.91
C THR A 88 -10.00 -7.93 -10.44
N SER A 89 -10.72 -8.84 -9.80
CA SER A 89 -10.94 -8.84 -8.34
C SER A 89 -9.80 -9.48 -7.55
N LEU A 90 -8.69 -9.85 -8.21
CA LEU A 90 -7.58 -10.50 -7.52
C LEU A 90 -6.74 -9.46 -6.77
N ARG A 91 -6.81 -9.54 -5.44
CA ARG A 91 -5.96 -8.82 -4.48
C ARG A 91 -5.17 -9.84 -3.66
N PHE A 92 -3.90 -9.54 -3.45
CA PHE A 92 -3.02 -10.33 -2.58
C PHE A 92 -3.06 -9.78 -1.15
N PRO A 93 -2.75 -10.60 -0.13
CA PRO A 93 -2.78 -10.16 1.27
C PRO A 93 -1.91 -8.92 1.52
N TRP A 94 -2.29 -8.13 2.53
CA TRP A 94 -1.44 -7.07 3.04
C TRP A 94 -0.16 -7.65 3.67
N ILE A 95 0.98 -7.05 3.33
CA ILE A 95 2.29 -7.42 3.88
C ILE A 95 3.02 -6.18 4.38
N THR A 96 3.76 -6.35 5.47
CA THR A 96 4.82 -5.44 5.91
C THR A 96 6.11 -6.23 5.93
N MET A 97 7.03 -5.91 5.00
CA MET A 97 8.34 -6.55 5.01
C MET A 97 9.40 -5.52 4.65
N ALA A 98 10.57 -5.64 5.26
CA ALA A 98 11.74 -4.96 4.76
C ALA A 98 12.08 -5.54 3.37
N ARG A 99 12.43 -4.68 2.41
CA ARG A 99 12.87 -5.08 1.06
C ARG A 99 11.81 -5.82 0.23
N VAL A 100 10.53 -5.42 0.32
CA VAL A 100 9.46 -5.88 -0.59
C VAL A 100 9.80 -5.63 -2.07
N PHE A 101 10.58 -4.57 -2.32
CA PHE A 101 11.07 -4.20 -3.63
C PHE A 101 12.58 -4.35 -3.69
N VAL A 102 13.11 -4.69 -4.87
CA VAL A 102 14.55 -4.49 -5.14
C VAL A 102 14.81 -3.06 -5.63
N ALA A 103 16.06 -2.60 -5.57
CA ALA A 103 16.41 -1.22 -5.93
C ALA A 103 15.96 -0.82 -7.34
N ASP A 104 16.06 -1.74 -8.31
CA ASP A 104 15.62 -1.48 -9.69
C ASP A 104 14.11 -1.28 -9.80
N GLU A 105 13.32 -1.96 -8.97
CA GLU A 105 11.87 -1.78 -8.95
C GLU A 105 11.49 -0.42 -8.41
N LEU A 106 12.17 0.02 -7.33
CA LEU A 106 11.93 1.32 -6.72
C LEU A 106 12.27 2.48 -7.67
N ARG A 107 13.26 2.32 -8.56
CA ARG A 107 13.56 3.33 -9.59
C ARG A 107 12.43 3.53 -10.61
N SER A 108 11.57 2.52 -10.78
CA SER A 108 10.41 2.58 -11.66
C SER A 108 9.11 2.91 -10.93
N LEU A 109 9.17 3.20 -9.63
CA LEU A 109 8.01 3.49 -8.80
C LEU A 109 7.27 4.71 -9.35
N THR A 110 5.99 4.51 -9.66
CA THR A 110 5.11 5.59 -10.14
C THR A 110 3.81 5.55 -9.36
N ARG A 111 3.37 6.71 -8.86
CA ARG A 111 2.05 6.84 -8.24
C ARG A 111 0.98 6.89 -9.33
N LEU A 112 -0.09 6.12 -9.14
CA LEU A 112 -1.27 6.18 -10.00
C LEU A 112 -2.16 7.35 -9.58
N ALA A 113 -2.66 8.09 -10.56
CA ALA A 113 -3.60 9.20 -10.38
C ALA A 113 -4.99 8.71 -9.97
#